data_AF-A0A7V6BZ57-F1
#
_entry.id   AF-A0A7V6BZ57-F1
#
_cell.length_a   1.000
_cell.length_b   1.000
_cell.length_c   1.000
_cell.angle_alpha   90.00
_cell.angle_beta   90.00
_cell.angle_gamma   90.00
#
_symmetry.space_group_name_H-M   'P 1'
#
loop_
_entity.id
_entity.type
_entity.pdbx_description
1 polymer ?
#
loop_
_entity_poly.entity_id
_entity_poly.type
_entity_poly.pdbx_seq_one_letter_code
_entity_poly.pdbx_strand_id
1 'polypeptide(L)'
;MPVLSIGDKRLGAVLLERSYVSDEVLQKAISRHAEVGGRLADILVSLGLVSEQRIARAIEESIGIPLVILPRVEVMPEALAKVPADLAYEIGALPFALDGNRLRVAFLDPLDALSIEEIEDFSESTVEPYQALSKEIAWGLATYYPELGLEPPADFETDYAQLLGKLAVDKGFISENQLKEAIEEQERSGSLVGRILINKGFIDENQLAQLLAEQANLEFMETIDTEPSEELADKLIRLDALHFSVVPFKEEDGVLHLVCSDIRQIAEVETIINQDLKFYVAPESVVLEHIERVYADSKGRLGETLLQDRKIKREDLRKALDEQKKLGRVKPLGEILVDLGYVAQTDIDEALNRQRVGGGRLEDTLVQSGKISPSMLARSLAMQLGFEFIDENNFKVDPYAVTLVPEATARRYDAMPLRLQNDGKILVVAMKDPRHVFALDDML
;
A
#
# COMPACT_ATOMS: atom_id res chain seq x y z
N MET A 1 -27.32 30.55 -26.37
CA MET A 1 -27.04 29.77 -25.15
C MET A 1 -25.55 29.55 -25.12
N PRO A 2 -24.83 30.01 -24.10
CA PRO A 2 -23.45 29.61 -23.93
C PRO A 2 -23.45 28.10 -23.68
N VAL A 3 -22.74 27.39 -24.55
CA VAL A 3 -22.64 25.93 -24.50
C VAL A 3 -21.58 25.62 -23.47
N LEU A 4 -21.95 24.88 -22.41
CA LEU A 4 -20.98 24.34 -21.46
C LEU A 4 -19.89 23.59 -22.21
N SER A 5 -18.63 23.76 -21.80
CA SER A 5 -17.53 22.98 -22.34
C SER A 5 -17.76 21.48 -22.06
N ILE A 6 -17.05 20.61 -22.78
CA ILE A 6 -17.12 19.18 -22.52
C ILE A 6 -16.63 18.88 -21.09
N GLY A 7 -15.59 19.58 -20.64
CA GLY A 7 -15.09 19.53 -19.26
C GLY A 7 -16.16 19.90 -18.23
N ASP A 8 -16.83 21.03 -18.42
CA ASP A 8 -17.89 21.51 -17.49
C ASP A 8 -19.08 20.55 -17.43
N LYS A 9 -19.48 19.96 -18.57
CA LYS A 9 -20.55 18.94 -18.59
C LYS A 9 -20.15 17.70 -17.81
N ARG A 10 -18.89 17.25 -17.94
CA ARG A 10 -18.37 16.10 -17.19
C ARG A 10 -18.29 16.42 -15.70
N LEU A 11 -17.79 17.60 -15.34
CA LEU A 11 -17.76 18.06 -13.96
C LEU A 11 -19.16 18.09 -13.34
N GLY A 12 -20.15 18.66 -14.04
CA GLY A 12 -21.53 18.69 -13.57
C GLY A 12 -22.10 17.30 -13.32
N ALA A 13 -21.85 16.35 -14.21
CA ALA A 13 -22.27 14.96 -14.04
C ALA A 13 -21.59 14.29 -12.83
N VAL A 14 -20.28 14.47 -12.66
CA VAL A 14 -19.50 13.95 -11.54
C VAL A 14 -20.03 14.46 -10.20
N LEU A 15 -20.32 15.75 -10.10
CA LEU A 15 -20.81 16.37 -8.86
C LEU A 15 -22.24 15.94 -8.50
N LEU A 16 -23.09 15.71 -9.50
CA LEU A 16 -24.46 15.19 -9.29
C LEU A 16 -24.46 13.72 -8.86
N GLU A 17 -23.72 12.87 -9.57
CA GLU A 17 -23.67 11.42 -9.31
C GLU A 17 -23.21 11.13 -7.89
N ARG A 18 -22.23 11.90 -7.41
CA ARG A 18 -21.66 11.78 -6.08
C ARG A 18 -22.39 12.59 -5.00
N SER A 19 -23.50 13.25 -5.36
CA SER A 19 -24.30 14.08 -4.45
C SER A 19 -23.52 15.22 -3.76
N TYR A 20 -22.43 15.71 -4.37
CA TYR A 20 -21.73 16.90 -3.89
C TYR A 20 -22.57 18.17 -4.10
N VAL A 21 -23.45 18.14 -5.11
CA VAL A 21 -24.37 19.22 -5.51
C VAL A 21 -25.73 18.62 -5.87
N SER A 22 -26.84 19.31 -5.54
CA SER A 22 -28.17 18.93 -6.01
C SER A 22 -28.45 19.48 -7.41
N ASP A 23 -29.39 18.88 -8.15
CA ASP A 23 -29.77 19.35 -9.48
C ASP A 23 -30.15 20.85 -9.49
N GLU A 24 -30.94 21.30 -8.52
CA GLU A 24 -31.30 22.72 -8.38
C GLU A 24 -30.08 23.64 -8.21
N VAL A 25 -29.11 23.20 -7.40
CA VAL A 25 -27.88 23.97 -7.14
C VAL A 25 -26.98 23.99 -8.38
N LEU A 26 -26.88 22.87 -9.10
CA LEU A 26 -26.12 22.80 -10.34
C LEU A 26 -26.74 23.68 -11.43
N GLN A 27 -28.07 23.64 -11.62
CA GLN A 27 -28.76 24.50 -12.59
C GLN A 27 -28.55 25.99 -12.29
N LYS A 28 -28.53 26.37 -11.00
CA LYS A 28 -28.19 27.73 -10.57
C LYS A 28 -26.76 28.11 -10.97
N ALA A 29 -25.79 27.21 -10.77
CA ALA A 29 -24.40 27.44 -11.17
C ALA A 29 -24.26 27.54 -12.71
N ILE A 30 -24.92 26.67 -13.47
CA ILE A 30 -24.93 26.70 -14.95
C ILE A 30 -25.55 28.01 -15.47
N SER A 31 -26.63 28.47 -14.85
CA SER A 31 -27.26 29.75 -15.21
C SER A 31 -26.30 30.92 -14.97
N ARG A 32 -25.57 30.90 -13.85
CA ARG A 32 -24.56 31.92 -13.55
C ARG A 32 -23.36 31.85 -14.51
N HIS A 33 -22.93 30.64 -14.85
CA HIS A 33 -21.92 30.38 -15.89
C HIS A 33 -22.33 30.96 -17.24
N ALA A 34 -23.61 30.88 -17.58
CA ALA A 34 -24.09 31.45 -18.82
C ALA A 34 -24.00 32.98 -18.89
N GLU A 35 -24.04 33.67 -17.75
CA GLU A 35 -23.95 35.13 -17.67
C GLU A 35 -22.51 35.63 -17.60
N VAL A 36 -21.66 34.92 -16.86
CA VAL A 36 -20.30 35.36 -16.50
C VAL A 36 -19.23 34.78 -17.44
N GLY A 37 -19.45 33.56 -17.96
CA GLY A 37 -18.41 32.76 -18.60
C GLY A 37 -17.38 32.24 -17.59
N GLY A 38 -16.28 31.65 -18.08
CA GLY A 38 -15.25 31.02 -17.26
C GLY A 38 -15.53 29.54 -17.04
N ARG A 39 -14.99 28.95 -15.97
CA ARG A 39 -15.17 27.52 -15.68
C ARG A 39 -16.30 27.30 -14.68
N LEU A 40 -17.05 26.21 -14.84
CA LEU A 40 -18.14 25.88 -13.93
C LEU A 40 -17.63 25.66 -12.50
N ALA A 41 -16.41 25.11 -12.34
CA ALA A 41 -15.75 24.93 -11.05
C ALA A 41 -15.59 26.27 -10.28
N ASP A 42 -15.06 27.29 -10.94
CA ASP A 42 -14.83 28.62 -10.33
C ASP A 42 -16.14 29.26 -9.86
N ILE A 43 -17.23 29.00 -10.60
CA ILE A 43 -18.56 29.52 -10.28
C ILE A 43 -19.17 28.79 -9.09
N LEU A 44 -19.00 27.47 -9.01
CA LEU A 44 -19.45 26.69 -7.85
C LEU A 44 -18.71 27.11 -6.58
N VAL A 45 -17.40 27.38 -6.68
CA VAL A 45 -16.57 27.85 -5.57
C VAL A 45 -16.94 29.28 -5.16
N SER A 46 -17.05 30.21 -6.10
CA SER A 46 -17.37 31.62 -5.80
C SER A 46 -18.78 31.81 -5.23
N LEU A 47 -19.73 30.94 -5.59
CA LEU A 47 -21.07 30.92 -4.98
C LEU A 47 -21.11 30.22 -3.61
N GLY A 48 -19.98 29.66 -3.15
CA GLY A 48 -19.87 28.93 -1.89
C GLY A 48 -20.63 27.60 -1.88
N LEU A 49 -20.94 27.03 -3.05
CA LEU A 49 -21.75 25.83 -3.19
C LEU A 49 -20.91 24.55 -2.98
N VAL A 50 -19.67 24.57 -3.46
CA VAL A 50 -18.69 23.49 -3.33
C VAL A 50 -17.31 24.08 -3.16
N SER A 51 -16.48 23.52 -2.27
CA SER A 51 -15.07 23.90 -2.18
C SER A 51 -14.24 23.25 -3.29
N GLU A 52 -13.13 23.88 -3.63
CA GLU A 52 -12.19 23.35 -4.64
C GLU A 52 -11.67 21.94 -4.27
N GLN A 53 -11.37 21.70 -2.98
CA GLN A 53 -10.99 20.38 -2.47
C GLN A 53 -12.08 19.31 -2.68
N ARG A 54 -13.37 19.68 -2.51
CA ARG A 54 -14.49 18.75 -2.75
C ARG A 54 -14.65 18.46 -4.23
N ILE A 55 -14.37 19.43 -5.11
CA ILE A 55 -14.34 19.22 -6.56
C ILE A 55 -13.21 18.26 -6.93
N ALA A 56 -11.99 18.52 -6.46
CA ALA A 56 -10.84 17.65 -6.72
C ALA A 56 -11.09 16.21 -6.28
N ARG A 57 -11.62 16.01 -5.07
CA ARG A 57 -11.99 14.69 -4.56
C ARG A 57 -13.04 13.99 -5.42
N ALA A 58 -14.05 14.72 -5.90
CA ALA A 58 -15.08 14.15 -6.78
C ALA A 58 -14.49 13.70 -8.12
N ILE A 59 -13.54 14.45 -8.67
CA ILE A 59 -12.81 14.11 -9.90
C ILE A 59 -11.96 12.86 -9.69
N GLU A 60 -11.22 12.78 -8.59
CA GLU A 60 -10.40 11.61 -8.24
C GLU A 60 -11.26 10.35 -8.08
N GLU A 61 -12.36 10.43 -7.30
CA GLU A 61 -13.23 9.28 -7.02
C GLU A 61 -14.00 8.78 -8.26
N SER A 62 -14.36 9.65 -9.19
CA SER A 62 -15.18 9.28 -10.36
C SER A 62 -14.37 9.04 -11.64
N ILE A 63 -13.25 9.73 -11.83
CA ILE A 63 -12.47 9.72 -13.07
C ILE A 63 -11.08 9.11 -12.85
N GLY A 64 -10.61 9.05 -11.60
CA GLY A 64 -9.30 8.48 -11.26
C GLY A 64 -8.13 9.43 -11.49
N ILE A 65 -8.39 10.74 -11.61
CA ILE A 65 -7.34 11.76 -11.73
C ILE A 65 -6.93 12.19 -10.32
N PRO A 66 -5.70 11.90 -9.88
CA PRO A 66 -5.25 12.16 -8.50
C PRO A 66 -5.08 13.66 -8.23
N LEU A 67 -5.35 14.07 -6.98
CA LEU A 67 -4.99 15.39 -6.48
C LEU A 67 -3.50 15.44 -6.13
N VAL A 68 -2.76 16.39 -6.70
CA VAL A 68 -1.36 16.65 -6.38
C VAL A 68 -1.22 17.91 -5.56
N ILE A 69 -0.43 17.84 -4.50
CA ILE A 69 -0.05 19.01 -3.70
C ILE A 69 1.29 19.50 -4.25
N LEU A 70 1.25 20.43 -5.21
CA LEU A 70 2.44 20.90 -5.93
C LEU A 70 3.61 21.33 -5.02
N PRO A 71 3.39 22.04 -3.89
CA PRO A 71 4.49 22.39 -2.97
C PRO A 71 5.21 21.19 -2.32
N ARG A 72 4.64 19.98 -2.39
CA ARG A 72 5.20 18.76 -1.80
C ARG A 72 5.85 17.84 -2.82
N VAL A 73 5.83 18.20 -4.09
CA VAL A 73 6.38 17.39 -5.18
C VAL A 73 7.70 17.99 -5.65
N GLU A 74 8.68 17.12 -5.89
CA GLU A 74 9.93 17.52 -6.53
C GLU A 74 9.66 17.80 -8.02
N VAL A 75 9.82 19.06 -8.42
CA VAL A 75 9.64 19.49 -9.80
C VAL A 75 10.95 19.27 -10.58
N MET A 76 10.92 18.33 -11.53
CA MET A 76 12.08 17.99 -12.35
C MET A 76 12.34 19.05 -13.43
N PRO A 77 13.57 19.57 -13.57
CA PRO A 77 13.91 20.52 -14.64
C PRO A 77 13.64 20.00 -16.05
N GLU A 78 13.81 18.68 -16.25
CA GLU A 78 13.54 18.01 -17.53
C GLU A 78 12.06 18.02 -17.90
N ALA A 79 11.16 17.99 -16.90
CA ALA A 79 9.72 18.09 -17.12
C ALA A 79 9.31 19.52 -17.48
N LEU A 80 9.83 20.52 -16.77
CA LEU A 80 9.58 21.94 -17.07
C LEU A 80 10.03 22.31 -18.48
N ALA A 81 11.18 21.80 -18.92
CA ALA A 81 11.72 22.05 -20.25
C ALA A 81 10.84 21.52 -21.40
N LYS A 82 9.88 20.63 -21.11
CA LYS A 82 8.94 20.08 -22.09
C LYS A 82 7.78 21.01 -22.44
N VAL A 83 7.48 22.01 -21.59
CA VAL A 83 6.34 22.91 -21.80
C VAL A 83 6.79 24.37 -21.59
N PRO A 84 6.61 25.25 -22.59
CA PRO A 84 6.97 26.66 -22.47
C PRO A 84 6.09 27.37 -21.44
N ALA A 85 6.65 28.39 -20.81
CA ALA A 85 5.96 29.21 -19.81
C ALA A 85 4.62 29.77 -20.29
N ASP A 86 4.58 30.33 -21.51
CA ASP A 86 3.36 30.92 -22.06
C ASP A 86 2.22 29.89 -22.20
N LEU A 87 2.57 28.68 -22.67
CA LEU A 87 1.62 27.57 -22.82
C LEU A 87 1.16 27.04 -21.47
N ALA A 88 2.10 26.84 -20.54
CA ALA A 88 1.82 26.42 -19.17
C ALA A 88 0.88 27.42 -18.46
N TYR A 89 1.09 28.72 -18.69
CA TYR A 89 0.25 29.78 -18.15
C TYR A 89 -1.14 29.83 -18.77
N GLU A 90 -1.23 29.75 -20.10
CA GLU A 90 -2.50 29.78 -20.84
C GLU A 90 -3.40 28.61 -20.46
N ILE A 91 -2.83 27.41 -20.38
CA ILE A 91 -3.55 26.19 -20.01
C ILE A 91 -3.80 26.11 -18.50
N GLY A 92 -3.00 26.78 -17.68
CA GLY A 92 -3.03 26.63 -16.23
C GLY A 92 -2.52 25.25 -15.82
N ALA A 93 -1.33 24.89 -16.30
CA ALA A 93 -0.70 23.61 -16.06
C ALA A 93 0.75 23.75 -15.61
N LEU A 94 1.23 22.80 -14.81
CA LEU A 94 2.62 22.72 -14.36
C LEU A 94 3.14 21.28 -14.55
N PRO A 95 4.07 21.06 -15.50
CA PRO A 95 4.80 19.79 -15.58
C PRO A 95 5.72 19.65 -14.37
N PHE A 96 5.68 18.51 -13.70
CA PHE A 96 6.48 18.30 -12.48
C PHE A 96 7.38 17.07 -12.52
N ALA A 97 7.06 16.04 -13.31
CA ALA A 97 7.91 14.85 -13.41
C ALA A 97 7.89 14.26 -14.82
N LEU A 98 8.99 13.62 -15.20
CA LEU A 98 9.15 12.94 -16.48
C LEU A 98 9.68 11.52 -16.26
N ASP A 99 8.83 10.52 -16.52
CA ASP A 99 9.16 9.10 -16.40
C ASP A 99 9.25 8.46 -17.80
N GLY A 100 10.44 8.51 -18.40
CA GLY A 100 10.64 8.04 -19.78
C GLY A 100 9.91 8.93 -20.79
N ASN A 101 8.77 8.47 -21.31
CA ASN A 101 7.91 9.25 -22.23
C ASN A 101 6.62 9.76 -21.56
N ARG A 102 6.43 9.51 -20.26
CA ARG A 102 5.25 9.98 -19.54
C ARG A 102 5.58 11.28 -18.82
N LEU A 103 4.91 12.35 -19.21
CA LEU A 103 5.01 13.65 -18.56
C LEU A 103 3.88 13.78 -17.55
N ARG A 104 4.21 13.86 -16.26
CA ARG A 104 3.22 14.13 -15.23
C ARG A 104 2.99 15.63 -15.15
N VAL A 105 1.75 16.04 -15.34
CA VAL A 105 1.37 17.45 -15.43
C VAL A 105 0.22 17.71 -14.49
N ALA A 106 0.39 18.69 -13.62
CA ALA A 106 -0.67 19.20 -12.77
C ALA A 106 -1.50 20.21 -13.56
N PHE A 107 -2.82 20.04 -13.60
CA PHE A 107 -3.74 20.91 -14.30
C PHE A 107 -4.67 21.59 -13.30
N LEU A 108 -5.03 22.83 -13.64
CA LEU A 108 -6.12 23.54 -13.01
C LEU A 108 -7.49 22.96 -13.44
N ASP A 109 -7.61 22.52 -14.69
CA ASP A 109 -8.77 21.79 -15.22
C ASP A 109 -8.32 20.52 -15.95
N PRO A 110 -8.20 19.38 -15.26
CA PRO A 110 -7.80 18.12 -15.88
C PRO A 110 -8.94 17.45 -16.67
N LEU A 111 -10.13 18.07 -16.74
CA LEU A 111 -11.25 17.56 -17.54
C LEU A 111 -11.30 18.18 -18.93
N ASP A 112 -10.48 19.21 -19.18
CA ASP A 112 -10.28 19.77 -20.50
C ASP A 112 -9.33 18.87 -21.32
N ALA A 113 -9.94 18.02 -22.15
CA ALA A 113 -9.18 17.13 -23.03
C ALA A 113 -8.35 17.90 -24.07
N LEU A 114 -8.78 19.10 -24.48
CA LEU A 114 -8.04 19.90 -25.47
C LEU A 114 -6.74 20.42 -24.87
N SER A 115 -6.79 20.88 -23.62
CA SER A 115 -5.60 21.31 -22.86
C SER A 115 -4.59 20.18 -22.68
N ILE A 116 -5.07 18.96 -22.41
CA ILE A 116 -4.19 17.80 -22.28
C ILE A 116 -3.55 17.48 -23.64
N GLU A 117 -4.35 17.39 -24.70
CA GLU A 117 -3.86 17.13 -26.06
C GLU A 117 -2.82 18.18 -26.52
N GLU A 118 -3.05 19.45 -26.22
CA GLU A 118 -2.13 20.53 -26.60
C GLU A 118 -0.77 20.42 -25.89
N ILE A 119 -0.76 20.00 -24.61
CA ILE A 119 0.50 19.70 -23.91
C ILE A 119 1.15 18.44 -24.46
N GLU A 120 0.40 17.40 -24.82
CA GLU A 120 0.95 16.19 -25.46
C GLU A 120 1.63 16.52 -26.79
N ASP A 121 0.95 17.31 -27.63
CA ASP A 121 1.45 17.74 -28.95
C ASP A 121 2.72 18.57 -28.82
N PHE A 122 2.78 19.51 -27.86
CA PHE A 122 3.96 20.34 -27.67
C PHE A 122 5.13 19.58 -27.03
N SER A 123 4.85 18.76 -26.01
CA SER A 123 5.88 18.04 -25.24
C SER A 123 6.41 16.78 -25.93
N GLU A 124 5.72 16.33 -26.98
CA GLU A 124 5.88 15.02 -27.63
C GLU A 124 5.86 13.84 -26.63
N SER A 125 5.20 14.04 -25.49
CA SER A 125 5.17 13.10 -24.36
C SER A 125 3.74 12.70 -24.06
N THR A 126 3.53 11.48 -23.58
CA THR A 126 2.21 11.06 -23.10
C THR A 126 1.93 11.75 -21.78
N VAL A 127 0.86 12.53 -21.70
CA VAL A 127 0.54 13.29 -20.50
C VAL A 127 -0.23 12.41 -19.51
N GLU A 128 0.27 12.36 -18.28
CA GLU A 128 -0.44 11.81 -17.14
C GLU A 128 -1.00 12.99 -16.32
N PRO A 129 -2.33 13.22 -16.36
CA PRO A 129 -2.92 14.38 -15.72
C PRO A 129 -3.05 14.19 -14.20
N TYR A 130 -2.74 15.25 -13.46
CA TYR A 130 -3.01 15.40 -12.03
C TYR A 130 -3.85 16.66 -11.83
N GLN A 131 -4.75 16.68 -10.85
CA GLN A 131 -5.47 17.90 -10.46
C GLN A 131 -4.62 18.67 -9.45
N ALA A 132 -4.49 19.99 -9.60
CA ALA A 132 -3.97 20.87 -8.55
C ALA A 132 -4.95 22.02 -8.26
N LEU A 133 -4.81 22.65 -7.09
CA LEU A 133 -5.65 23.79 -6.71
C LEU A 133 -5.17 25.07 -7.40
N SER A 134 -6.07 26.04 -7.55
CA SER A 134 -5.82 27.33 -8.20
C SER A 134 -4.66 28.08 -7.62
N LYS A 135 -4.59 28.11 -6.29
CA LYS A 135 -3.48 28.75 -5.60
C LYS A 135 -2.15 28.04 -5.85
N GLU A 136 -2.17 26.71 -5.96
CA GLU A 136 -0.96 25.90 -6.16
C GLU A 136 -0.42 26.03 -7.59
N ILE A 137 -1.29 26.05 -8.60
CA ILE A 137 -0.91 26.32 -9.99
C ILE A 137 -0.34 27.74 -10.11
N ALA A 138 -1.01 28.74 -9.53
CA ALA A 138 -0.53 30.12 -9.55
C ALA A 138 0.85 30.26 -8.90
N TRP A 139 1.06 29.62 -7.75
CA TRP A 139 2.37 29.55 -7.10
C TRP A 139 3.42 28.84 -7.97
N GLY A 140 3.08 27.67 -8.53
CA GLY A 140 3.99 26.87 -9.33
C GLY A 140 4.45 27.61 -10.59
N LEU A 141 3.53 28.26 -11.29
CA LEU A 141 3.84 29.07 -12.47
C LEU A 141 4.74 30.26 -12.10
N ALA A 142 4.45 30.98 -11.01
CA ALA A 142 5.28 32.08 -10.55
C ALA A 142 6.69 31.63 -10.09
N THR A 143 6.79 30.42 -9.53
CA THR A 143 8.04 29.88 -8.96
C THR A 143 8.95 29.29 -10.03
N TYR A 144 8.40 28.50 -10.95
CA TYR A 144 9.17 27.70 -11.89
C TYR A 144 9.28 28.32 -13.29
N TYR A 145 8.45 29.33 -13.61
CA TYR A 145 8.53 30.13 -14.84
C TYR A 145 8.71 31.62 -14.52
N PRO A 146 9.88 32.04 -14.02
CA PRO A 146 10.14 33.43 -13.62
C PRO A 146 10.00 34.44 -14.78
N GLU A 147 10.12 33.98 -16.04
CA GLU A 147 9.92 34.79 -17.24
C GLU A 147 8.50 35.34 -17.40
N LEU A 148 7.50 34.74 -16.74
CA LEU A 148 6.12 35.22 -16.76
C LEU A 148 5.94 36.51 -15.94
N GLY A 149 6.90 36.84 -15.07
CA GLY A 149 6.81 38.01 -14.20
C GLY A 149 5.63 37.98 -13.22
N LEU A 150 5.13 36.79 -12.89
CA LEU A 150 4.04 36.60 -11.93
C LEU A 150 4.57 36.69 -10.50
N GLU A 151 3.77 37.28 -9.62
CA GLU A 151 4.03 37.23 -8.18
C GLU A 151 3.26 36.03 -7.59
N PRO A 152 3.92 35.19 -6.76
CA PRO A 152 3.20 34.14 -6.04
C PRO A 152 2.14 34.77 -5.12
N PRO A 153 0.99 34.10 -4.90
CA PRO A 153 -0.11 34.72 -4.15
C PRO A 153 0.31 35.09 -2.72
N ALA A 154 -0.03 36.29 -2.24
CA ALA A 154 0.42 36.80 -0.94
C ALA A 154 -0.05 35.96 0.27
N ASP A 155 -1.24 35.35 0.16
CA ASP A 155 -1.79 34.41 1.15
C ASP A 155 -1.46 32.95 0.81
N PHE A 156 -0.58 32.71 -0.17
CA PHE A 156 0.03 31.40 -0.38
C PHE A 156 1.17 31.26 0.63
N GLU A 157 0.78 31.03 1.89
CA GLU A 157 1.71 30.58 2.91
C GLU A 157 2.39 29.33 2.36
N THR A 158 3.64 29.50 1.94
CA THR A 158 4.46 28.46 1.35
C THR A 158 4.98 27.57 2.48
N ASP A 159 4.09 27.00 3.29
CA ASP A 159 4.43 26.56 4.66
C ASP A 159 4.04 25.08 4.88
N TYR A 160 4.72 24.17 4.20
CA TYR A 160 4.94 22.82 4.75
C TYR A 160 6.41 22.59 5.09
N ALA A 161 7.34 23.10 4.28
CA ALA A 161 8.76 23.16 4.65
C ALA A 161 9.05 24.31 5.63
N GLN A 162 8.39 25.44 5.41
CA GLN A 162 8.57 26.66 6.19
C GLN A 162 7.67 26.63 7.45
N LEU A 163 6.64 25.77 7.55
CA LEU A 163 5.89 25.52 8.81
C LEU A 163 6.71 24.69 9.79
N LEU A 164 7.34 23.61 9.34
CA LEU A 164 8.24 22.82 10.19
C LEU A 164 9.50 23.64 10.54
N GLY A 165 10.01 24.41 9.57
CA GLY A 165 11.13 25.34 9.79
C GLY A 165 10.81 26.49 10.75
N LYS A 166 9.66 27.14 10.59
CA LYS A 166 9.15 28.21 11.47
C LYS A 166 8.81 27.66 12.84
N LEU A 167 8.18 26.48 12.92
CA LEU A 167 7.95 25.79 14.18
C LEU A 167 9.28 25.46 14.88
N ALA A 168 10.31 25.05 14.14
CA ALA A 168 11.64 24.84 14.68
C ALA A 168 12.29 26.13 15.21
N VAL A 169 12.05 27.27 14.55
CA VAL A 169 12.48 28.60 15.02
C VAL A 169 11.69 29.04 16.25
N ASP A 170 10.36 28.91 16.24
CA ASP A 170 9.46 29.29 17.33
C ASP A 170 9.74 28.48 18.60
N LYS A 171 10.11 27.20 18.45
CA LYS A 171 10.56 26.32 19.56
C LYS A 171 12.00 26.61 20.00
N GLY A 172 12.74 27.43 19.25
CA GLY A 172 14.13 27.75 19.51
C GLY A 172 15.10 26.59 19.24
N PHE A 173 14.69 25.60 18.44
CA PHE A 173 15.58 24.51 18.02
C PHE A 173 16.60 24.98 16.99
N ILE A 174 16.21 25.92 16.13
CA ILE A 174 17.09 26.55 15.13
C ILE A 174 16.91 28.06 15.13
N SER A 175 17.90 28.78 14.61
CA SER A 175 17.82 30.21 14.33
C SER A 175 17.26 30.49 12.93
N GLU A 176 16.77 31.71 12.69
CA GLU A 176 16.33 32.16 11.35
C GLU A 176 17.43 32.00 10.29
N ASN A 177 18.70 32.21 10.67
CA ASN A 177 19.83 32.02 9.76
C ASN A 177 20.04 30.55 9.38
N GLN A 178 19.89 29.63 10.35
CA GLN A 178 19.97 28.18 10.11
C GLN A 178 18.81 27.69 9.26
N LEU A 179 17.60 28.23 9.47
CA LEU A 179 16.45 27.94 8.63
C LEU A 179 16.71 28.40 7.18
N LYS A 180 17.21 29.63 7.01
CA LYS A 180 17.53 30.15 5.68
C LYS A 180 18.57 29.28 4.97
N GLU A 181 19.63 28.89 5.66
CA GLU A 181 20.65 27.98 5.10
C GLU A 181 20.04 26.62 4.71
N ALA A 182 19.14 26.07 5.53
CA ALA A 182 18.48 24.80 5.22
C ALA A 182 17.54 24.90 4.01
N ILE A 183 16.84 26.02 3.84
CA ILE A 183 15.99 26.30 2.68
C ILE A 183 16.84 26.46 1.42
N GLU A 184 17.96 27.20 1.48
CA GLU A 184 18.88 27.34 0.33
C GLU A 184 19.46 25.98 -0.11
N GLU A 185 19.74 25.08 0.84
CA GLU A 185 20.18 23.71 0.53
C GLU A 185 19.03 22.86 -0.03
N GLN A 186 17.80 23.04 0.45
CA GLN A 186 16.60 22.36 -0.06
C GLN A 186 16.35 22.73 -1.51
N GLU A 187 16.43 24.02 -1.86
CA GLU A 187 16.27 24.51 -3.23
C GLU A 187 17.33 23.94 -4.19
N ARG A 188 18.55 23.71 -3.70
CA ARG A 188 19.65 23.14 -4.51
C ARG A 188 19.58 21.63 -4.66
N SER A 189 19.10 20.92 -3.64
CA SER A 189 19.21 19.46 -3.52
C SER A 189 17.89 18.71 -3.66
N GLY A 190 16.76 19.40 -3.62
CA GLY A 190 15.42 18.79 -3.57
C GLY A 190 15.13 18.00 -2.28
N SER A 191 16.07 17.96 -1.31
CA SER A 191 15.93 17.15 -0.10
C SER A 191 14.94 17.76 0.90
N LEU A 192 14.31 16.92 1.72
CA LEU A 192 13.39 17.38 2.76
C LEU A 192 14.10 18.27 3.79
N VAL A 193 13.48 19.40 4.13
CA VAL A 193 14.04 20.38 5.08
C VAL A 193 14.42 19.74 6.43
N GLY A 194 13.57 18.87 6.99
CA GLY A 194 13.87 18.17 8.25
C GLY A 194 15.14 17.31 8.17
N ARG A 195 15.36 16.62 7.03
CA ARG A 195 16.57 15.82 6.81
C ARG A 195 17.81 16.69 6.64
N ILE A 196 17.66 17.84 5.99
CA ILE A 196 18.74 18.83 5.87
C ILE A 196 19.11 19.39 7.24
N LEU A 197 18.13 19.72 8.07
CA LEU A 197 18.34 20.21 9.44
C LEU A 197 19.10 19.18 10.29
N ILE A 198 18.78 17.88 10.18
CA ILE A 198 19.54 16.80 10.85
C ILE A 198 20.96 16.67 10.26
N ASN A 199 21.09 16.59 8.94
CA ASN A 199 22.40 16.40 8.28
C ASN A 199 23.37 17.56 8.56
N LYS A 200 22.87 18.79 8.68
CA LYS A 200 23.65 19.97 9.09
C LYS A 200 23.88 20.05 10.61
N GLY A 201 23.28 19.14 11.38
CA GLY A 201 23.39 19.08 12.84
C GLY A 201 22.67 20.23 13.56
N PHE A 202 21.67 20.84 12.91
CA PHE A 202 20.88 21.93 13.49
C PHE A 202 19.80 21.40 14.44
N ILE A 203 19.26 20.22 14.15
CA ILE A 203 18.35 19.49 15.04
C ILE A 203 18.75 18.02 15.11
N ASP A 204 18.28 17.32 16.13
CA ASP A 204 18.37 15.85 16.23
C ASP A 204 17.05 15.16 15.82
N GLU A 205 17.05 13.82 15.80
CA GLU A 205 15.86 13.02 15.44
C GLU A 205 14.70 13.20 16.43
N ASN A 206 14.99 13.45 17.72
CA ASN A 206 13.97 13.69 18.74
C ASN A 206 13.25 15.02 18.48
N GLN A 207 14.02 16.08 18.23
CA GLN A 207 13.51 17.39 17.89
C GLN A 207 12.70 17.34 16.59
N LEU A 208 13.18 16.62 15.56
CA LEU A 208 12.42 16.45 14.33
C LEU A 208 11.10 15.71 14.57
N ALA A 209 11.10 14.61 15.31
CA ALA A 209 9.90 13.86 15.63
C ALA A 209 8.90 14.68 16.46
N GLN A 210 9.38 15.51 17.39
CA GLN A 210 8.53 16.43 18.16
C GLN A 210 7.86 17.48 17.27
N LEU A 211 8.60 18.06 16.32
CA LEU A 211 8.06 19.01 15.34
C LEU A 211 6.99 18.37 14.45
N LEU A 212 7.25 17.15 13.97
CA LEU A 212 6.31 16.39 13.14
C LEU A 212 5.03 16.03 13.90
N ALA A 213 5.14 15.65 15.18
CA ALA A 213 4.00 15.36 16.04
C ALA A 213 3.09 16.59 16.18
N GLU A 214 3.68 17.75 16.46
CA GLU A 214 2.92 18.99 16.63
C GLU A 214 2.29 19.47 15.32
N GLN A 215 3.02 19.35 14.20
CA GLN A 215 2.48 19.65 12.88
C GLN A 215 1.26 18.79 12.53
N ALA A 216 1.28 17.51 12.89
CA ALA A 216 0.19 16.56 12.64
C ALA A 216 -0.87 16.55 13.74
N ASN A 217 -0.68 17.32 14.83
CA ASN A 217 -1.49 17.26 16.04
C ASN A 217 -1.61 15.83 16.61
N LEU A 218 -0.47 15.12 16.65
CA LEU A 218 -0.30 13.77 17.18
C LEU A 218 0.51 13.79 18.49
N GLU A 219 0.41 12.71 19.26
CA GLU A 219 1.18 12.53 20.47
C GLU A 219 2.63 12.12 20.14
N PHE A 220 3.61 12.83 20.71
CA PHE A 220 5.04 12.50 20.59
C PHE A 220 5.46 11.45 21.62
N MET A 221 6.26 10.49 21.19
CA MET A 221 6.87 9.46 22.05
C MET A 221 8.39 9.45 21.89
N GLU A 222 9.10 9.60 23.01
CA GLU A 222 10.57 9.51 23.04
C GLU A 222 11.05 8.06 22.97
N THR A 223 10.34 7.14 23.64
CA THR A 223 10.65 5.70 23.63
C THR A 223 9.39 4.86 23.50
N ILE A 224 9.56 3.61 23.05
CA ILE A 224 8.51 2.60 23.00
C ILE A 224 8.87 1.49 23.99
N ASP A 225 8.40 1.63 25.22
CA ASP A 225 8.72 0.71 26.33
C ASP A 225 7.83 -0.55 26.35
N THR A 226 6.93 -0.67 25.38
CA THR A 226 6.00 -1.82 25.33
C THR A 226 6.71 -3.07 24.83
N GLU A 227 6.38 -4.22 25.40
CA GLU A 227 6.92 -5.49 24.94
C GLU A 227 6.29 -5.89 23.59
N PRO A 228 7.09 -6.32 22.61
CA PRO A 228 6.58 -6.83 21.35
C PRO A 228 5.77 -8.10 21.59
N SER A 229 4.63 -8.23 20.89
CA SER A 229 3.83 -9.46 20.89
C SER A 229 3.65 -10.01 19.47
N GLU A 230 3.52 -11.33 19.35
CA GLU A 230 3.22 -11.98 18.07
C GLU A 230 1.89 -11.49 17.47
N GLU A 231 0.92 -11.18 18.32
CA GLU A 231 -0.40 -10.70 17.91
C GLU A 231 -0.31 -9.35 17.16
N LEU A 232 0.56 -8.45 17.60
CA LEU A 232 0.81 -7.17 16.92
C LEU A 232 1.53 -7.37 15.58
N ALA A 233 2.47 -8.31 15.51
CA ALA A 233 3.20 -8.64 14.27
C ALA A 233 2.30 -9.22 13.18
N ASP A 234 1.14 -9.79 13.54
CA ASP A 234 0.15 -10.29 12.58
C ASP A 234 -0.76 -9.18 12.01
N LYS A 235 -0.85 -8.02 12.68
CA LYS A 235 -1.68 -6.89 12.24
C LYS A 235 -1.03 -6.10 11.10
N LEU A 236 0.30 -6.00 11.09
CA LEU A 236 1.06 -5.32 10.05
C LEU A 236 2.26 -6.19 9.66
N ILE A 237 2.48 -6.41 8.36
CA ILE A 237 3.64 -7.19 7.91
C ILE A 237 4.92 -6.37 8.02
N ARG A 238 6.06 -7.03 8.30
CA ARG A 238 7.37 -6.38 8.47
C ARG A 238 7.73 -5.46 7.30
N LEU A 239 7.43 -5.88 6.08
CA LEU A 239 7.73 -5.10 4.89
C LEU A 239 6.98 -3.76 4.86
N ASP A 240 5.69 -3.77 5.23
CA ASP A 240 4.88 -2.56 5.29
C ASP A 240 5.32 -1.69 6.46
N ALA A 241 5.67 -2.31 7.60
CA ALA A 241 6.23 -1.60 8.74
C ALA A 241 7.52 -0.83 8.38
N LEU A 242 8.43 -1.46 7.62
CA LEU A 242 9.65 -0.81 7.12
C LEU A 242 9.37 0.21 6.01
N HIS A 243 8.44 -0.09 5.11
CA HIS A 243 8.17 0.76 3.95
C HIS A 243 7.49 2.07 4.34
N PHE A 244 6.53 1.99 5.27
CA PHE A 244 5.79 3.15 5.77
C PHE A 244 6.40 3.73 7.04
N SER A 245 7.50 3.17 7.53
CA SER A 245 8.17 3.55 8.77
C SER A 245 7.19 3.67 9.94
N VAL A 246 6.41 2.62 10.14
CA VAL A 246 5.35 2.53 11.15
C VAL A 246 5.35 1.17 11.82
N VAL A 247 5.00 1.12 13.11
CA VAL A 247 4.99 -0.13 13.86
C VAL A 247 3.84 -0.17 14.87
N PRO A 248 3.10 -1.30 14.96
CA PRO A 248 2.15 -1.51 16.04
C PRO A 248 2.89 -1.78 17.34
N PHE A 249 2.52 -1.06 18.40
CA PHE A 249 3.13 -1.25 19.72
C PHE A 249 2.12 -1.64 20.80
N LYS A 250 0.81 -1.43 20.57
CA LYS A 250 -0.23 -1.77 21.55
C LYS A 250 -1.60 -1.91 20.88
N GLU A 251 -2.47 -2.74 21.43
CA GLU A 251 -3.90 -2.81 21.09
C GLU A 251 -4.71 -2.70 22.38
N GLU A 252 -5.61 -1.72 22.46
CA GLU A 252 -6.52 -1.49 23.60
C GLU A 252 -7.94 -1.23 23.12
N ASP A 253 -8.92 -1.89 23.73
CA ASP A 253 -10.35 -1.71 23.43
C ASP A 253 -10.71 -1.88 21.93
N GLY A 254 -9.94 -2.67 21.18
CA GLY A 254 -10.12 -2.88 19.74
C GLY A 254 -9.51 -1.78 18.86
N VAL A 255 -8.82 -0.80 19.45
CA VAL A 255 -8.04 0.22 18.76
C VAL A 255 -6.57 -0.21 18.69
N LEU A 256 -5.98 -0.18 17.50
CA LEU A 256 -4.57 -0.45 17.30
C LEU A 256 -3.77 0.85 17.37
N HIS A 257 -2.81 0.89 18.30
CA HIS A 257 -1.90 2.01 18.48
C HIS A 257 -0.64 1.77 17.66
N LEU A 258 -0.37 2.73 16.77
CA LEU A 258 0.72 2.71 15.81
C LEU A 258 1.67 3.87 16.11
N VAL A 259 2.98 3.60 16.12
CA VAL A 259 4.01 4.63 16.13
C VAL A 259 4.60 4.74 14.73
N CYS A 260 4.69 5.96 14.18
CA CYS A 260 5.33 6.25 12.90
C CYS A 260 6.44 7.30 13.02
N SER A 261 7.42 7.26 12.11
CA SER A 261 8.41 8.34 11.95
C SER A 261 8.12 9.24 10.74
N ASP A 262 7.29 8.79 9.78
CA ASP A 262 6.87 9.58 8.62
C ASP A 262 5.35 9.76 8.59
N ILE A 263 4.89 10.94 9.00
CA ILE A 263 3.46 11.29 9.06
C ILE A 263 2.78 11.31 7.68
N ARG A 264 3.54 11.34 6.58
CA ARG A 264 2.98 11.37 5.22
C ARG A 264 2.37 10.04 4.80
N GLN A 265 2.82 8.94 5.43
CA GLN A 265 2.40 7.57 5.10
C GLN A 265 1.17 7.12 5.89
N ILE A 266 0.63 7.98 6.77
CA ILE A 266 -0.49 7.63 7.66
C ILE A 266 -1.72 7.23 6.85
N ALA A 267 -2.06 7.99 5.81
CA ALA A 267 -3.25 7.74 5.00
C ALA A 267 -3.16 6.38 4.31
N GLU A 268 -1.99 6.02 3.77
CA GLU A 268 -1.75 4.72 3.17
C GLU A 268 -1.95 3.61 4.21
N VAL A 269 -1.39 3.76 5.42
CA VAL A 269 -1.53 2.77 6.50
C VAL A 269 -2.99 2.58 6.92
N GLU A 270 -3.78 3.65 6.97
CA GLU A 270 -5.23 3.59 7.24
C GLU A 270 -5.99 2.78 6.18
N THR A 271 -5.60 2.86 4.91
CA THR A 271 -6.27 2.07 3.85
C THR A 271 -5.96 0.57 3.94
N ILE A 272 -4.87 0.22 4.60
CA ILE A 272 -4.34 -1.15 4.66
C ILE A 272 -4.96 -1.90 5.83
N ILE A 273 -5.10 -1.23 6.96
CA ILE A 273 -5.47 -1.85 8.22
C ILE A 273 -6.96 -1.55 8.48
N ASN A 274 -7.79 -2.58 8.36
CA ASN A 274 -9.25 -2.45 8.51
C ASN A 274 -9.70 -2.59 9.99
N GLN A 275 -9.23 -1.69 10.86
CA GLN A 275 -9.62 -1.55 12.28
C GLN A 275 -9.36 -0.10 12.73
N ASP A 276 -9.89 0.30 13.89
CA ASP A 276 -9.67 1.64 14.42
C ASP A 276 -8.19 1.85 14.77
N LEU A 277 -7.62 2.96 14.29
CA LEU A 277 -6.19 3.26 14.44
C LEU A 277 -5.99 4.51 15.29
N LYS A 278 -4.96 4.48 16.13
CA LYS A 278 -4.44 5.66 16.82
C LYS A 278 -2.95 5.82 16.53
N PHE A 279 -2.56 6.97 15.99
CA PHE A 279 -1.19 7.25 15.59
C PHE A 279 -0.42 8.09 16.62
N TYR A 280 0.86 7.79 16.72
CA TYR A 280 1.86 8.45 17.55
C TYR A 280 3.10 8.70 16.71
N VAL A 281 3.87 9.73 17.04
CA VAL A 281 5.12 10.06 16.32
C VAL A 281 6.31 9.82 17.22
N ALA A 282 7.32 9.12 16.72
CA ALA A 282 8.57 8.85 17.43
C ALA A 282 9.79 9.03 16.50
N PRO A 283 11.02 9.17 17.05
CA PRO A 283 12.24 9.23 16.27
C PRO A 283 12.40 8.01 15.36
N GLU A 284 12.98 8.19 14.17
CA GLU A 284 13.16 7.11 13.19
C GLU A 284 13.94 5.93 13.78
N SER A 285 15.02 6.21 14.53
CA SER A 285 15.79 5.19 15.25
C SER A 285 14.94 4.34 16.20
N VAL A 286 14.03 4.96 16.95
CA VAL A 286 13.14 4.29 17.91
C VAL A 286 12.12 3.40 17.19
N VAL A 287 11.53 3.90 16.10
CA VAL A 287 10.60 3.11 15.28
C VAL A 287 11.31 1.90 14.68
N LEU A 288 12.48 2.10 14.08
CA LEU A 288 13.26 1.02 13.47
C LEU A 288 13.68 -0.04 14.50
N GLU A 289 14.17 0.37 15.67
CA GLU A 289 14.51 -0.55 16.75
C GLU A 289 13.30 -1.40 17.17
N HIS A 290 12.13 -0.77 17.30
CA HIS A 290 10.92 -1.48 17.68
C HIS A 290 10.42 -2.42 16.58
N ILE A 291 10.52 -2.04 15.30
CA ILE A 291 10.27 -2.95 14.18
C ILE A 291 11.19 -4.17 14.29
N GLU A 292 12.48 -3.98 14.56
CA GLU A 292 13.40 -5.11 14.70
C GLU A 292 13.00 -6.07 15.84
N ARG A 293 12.48 -5.53 16.95
CA ARG A 293 12.00 -6.29 18.10
C ARG A 293 10.69 -7.03 17.82
N VAL A 294 9.70 -6.36 17.23
CA VAL A 294 8.38 -6.95 16.88
C VAL A 294 8.53 -8.06 15.84
N TYR A 295 9.43 -7.87 14.89
CA TYR A 295 9.64 -8.80 13.76
C TYR A 295 10.92 -9.62 13.89
N ALA A 296 11.41 -9.83 15.12
CA ALA A 296 12.64 -10.59 15.37
C ALA A 296 12.52 -12.05 14.87
N ASP A 297 11.38 -12.68 15.15
CA ASP A 297 11.10 -14.08 14.80
C ASP A 297 10.60 -14.28 13.35
N SER A 298 10.30 -13.19 12.64
CA SER A 298 9.84 -13.24 11.24
C SER A 298 10.97 -13.07 10.21
N LYS A 299 12.23 -12.87 10.64
CA LYS A 299 13.39 -12.83 9.74
C LYS A 299 13.46 -14.12 8.91
N GLY A 300 13.11 -14.04 7.62
CA GLY A 300 13.22 -15.14 6.66
C GLY A 300 11.89 -15.77 6.19
N ARG A 301 10.75 -15.09 6.35
CA ARG A 301 9.50 -15.56 5.73
C ARG A 301 9.64 -15.57 4.20
N LEU A 302 9.41 -16.74 3.59
CA LEU A 302 9.56 -16.99 2.14
C LEU A 302 8.88 -15.92 1.25
N GLY A 303 7.70 -15.44 1.64
CA GLY A 303 7.00 -14.37 0.91
C GLY A 303 7.76 -13.05 0.89
N GLU A 304 8.44 -12.68 1.97
CA GLU A 304 9.25 -11.46 2.04
C GLU A 304 10.53 -11.59 1.19
N THR A 305 11.16 -12.76 1.19
CA THR A 305 12.33 -13.05 0.33
C THR A 305 11.95 -13.01 -1.14
N LEU A 306 10.81 -13.60 -1.53
CA LEU A 306 10.32 -13.58 -2.91
C LEU A 306 9.99 -12.16 -3.39
N LEU A 307 9.58 -11.28 -2.47
CA LEU A 307 9.30 -9.89 -2.78
C LEU A 307 10.58 -9.06 -2.91
N GLN A 308 11.57 -9.27 -2.03
CA GLN A 308 12.91 -8.69 -2.16
C GLN A 308 13.59 -9.09 -3.48
N ASP A 309 13.44 -10.36 -3.89
CA ASP A 309 13.91 -10.89 -5.17
C ASP A 309 13.10 -10.39 -6.38
N ARG A 310 12.06 -9.55 -6.18
CA ARG A 310 11.10 -9.08 -7.21
C ARG A 310 10.37 -10.19 -7.97
N LYS A 311 10.25 -11.39 -7.38
CA LYS A 311 9.55 -12.53 -7.99
C LYS A 311 8.03 -12.47 -7.82
N ILE A 312 7.55 -11.72 -6.83
CA ILE A 312 6.13 -11.47 -6.58
C ILE A 312 5.90 -9.97 -6.29
N LYS A 313 4.72 -9.45 -6.60
CA LYS A 313 4.35 -8.08 -6.25
C LYS A 313 3.80 -8.01 -4.82
N ARG A 314 3.84 -6.80 -4.23
CA ARG A 314 3.31 -6.51 -2.87
C ARG A 314 1.84 -6.90 -2.72
N GLU A 315 1.03 -6.56 -3.71
CA GLU A 315 -0.39 -6.90 -3.72
C GLU A 315 -0.63 -8.42 -3.74
N ASP A 316 0.20 -9.17 -4.46
CA ASP A 316 0.08 -10.63 -4.56
C ASP A 316 0.46 -11.30 -3.23
N LEU A 317 1.52 -10.80 -2.57
CA LEU A 317 1.91 -11.28 -1.25
C LEU A 317 0.80 -11.01 -0.22
N ARG A 318 0.20 -9.82 -0.23
CA ARG A 318 -0.93 -9.50 0.65
C ARG A 318 -2.14 -10.41 0.42
N LYS A 319 -2.55 -10.57 -0.83
CA LYS A 319 -3.66 -11.47 -1.18
C LYS A 319 -3.39 -12.90 -0.70
N ALA A 320 -2.16 -13.38 -0.89
CA ALA A 320 -1.75 -14.70 -0.40
C ALA A 320 -1.79 -14.81 1.13
N LEU A 321 -1.37 -13.77 1.86
CA LEU A 321 -1.43 -13.73 3.32
C LEU A 321 -2.87 -13.61 3.84
N ASP A 322 -3.74 -12.87 3.16
CA ASP A 322 -5.16 -12.76 3.51
C ASP A 322 -5.91 -14.07 3.25
N GLU A 323 -5.60 -14.77 2.15
CA GLU A 323 -6.09 -16.13 1.91
C GLU A 323 -5.58 -17.11 2.97
N GLN A 324 -4.31 -17.00 3.36
CA GLN A 324 -3.73 -17.80 4.44
C GLN A 324 -4.42 -17.53 5.80
N LYS A 325 -4.72 -16.27 6.13
CA LYS A 325 -5.48 -15.90 7.33
C LYS A 325 -6.89 -16.50 7.31
N LYS A 326 -7.56 -16.52 6.15
CA LYS A 326 -8.90 -17.12 5.97
C LYS A 326 -8.91 -18.64 6.09
N LEU A 327 -7.81 -19.30 5.73
CA LEU A 327 -7.65 -20.75 5.85
C LEU A 327 -7.45 -21.20 7.31
N GLY A 328 -7.36 -20.26 8.26
CA GLY A 328 -6.98 -20.54 9.64
C GLY A 328 -5.52 -20.92 9.75
N ARG A 329 -4.95 -20.76 10.95
CA ARG A 329 -3.59 -21.23 11.26
C ARG A 329 -3.59 -22.75 11.07
N VAL A 330 -3.16 -23.24 9.91
CA VAL A 330 -2.99 -24.68 9.66
C VAL A 330 -2.05 -25.16 10.76
N LYS A 331 -2.59 -25.91 11.71
CA LYS A 331 -1.80 -26.41 12.85
C LYS A 331 -0.55 -27.06 12.28
N PRO A 332 0.65 -26.65 12.74
CA PRO A 332 1.89 -27.31 12.35
C PRO A 332 1.74 -28.82 12.50
N LEU A 333 2.33 -29.58 11.58
CA LEU A 333 2.24 -31.05 11.62
C LEU A 333 2.69 -31.60 12.98
N GLY A 334 3.66 -30.96 13.63
CA GLY A 334 4.09 -31.31 14.99
C GLY A 334 2.97 -31.18 16.03
N GLU A 335 2.18 -30.11 15.99
CA GLU A 335 1.02 -29.94 16.90
C GLU A 335 -0.07 -30.97 16.61
N ILE A 336 -0.34 -31.27 15.34
CA ILE A 336 -1.31 -32.29 14.94
C ILE A 336 -0.87 -33.67 15.45
N LEU A 337 0.41 -34.00 15.35
CA LEU A 337 0.96 -35.26 15.84
C LEU A 337 0.84 -35.40 17.37
N VAL A 338 0.95 -34.29 18.10
CA VAL A 338 0.74 -34.24 19.56
C VAL A 338 -0.74 -34.35 19.90
N ASP A 339 -1.61 -33.60 19.22
CA ASP A 339 -3.07 -33.63 19.41
C ASP A 339 -3.66 -35.02 19.14
N LEU A 340 -3.15 -35.73 18.14
CA LEU A 340 -3.54 -37.11 17.83
C LEU A 340 -2.94 -38.15 18.81
N GLY A 341 -2.07 -37.72 19.72
CA GLY A 341 -1.41 -38.57 20.71
C GLY A 341 -0.35 -39.51 20.11
N TYR A 342 0.18 -39.21 18.93
CA TYR A 342 1.19 -40.04 18.26
C TYR A 342 2.59 -39.81 18.82
N VAL A 343 2.88 -38.61 19.31
CA VAL A 343 4.17 -38.23 19.90
C VAL A 343 3.97 -37.25 21.05
N ALA A 344 4.92 -37.21 21.98
CA ALA A 344 4.95 -36.17 23.00
C ALA A 344 5.62 -34.89 22.46
N GLN A 345 5.30 -33.74 23.06
CA GLN A 345 5.93 -32.46 22.72
C GLN A 345 7.47 -32.53 22.81
N THR A 346 7.98 -33.27 23.81
CA THR A 346 9.43 -33.49 23.99
C THR A 346 10.08 -34.21 22.80
N ASP A 347 9.35 -35.10 22.13
CA ASP A 347 9.86 -35.83 20.96
C ASP A 347 9.91 -34.91 19.72
N ILE A 348 8.97 -33.96 19.61
CA ILE A 348 8.97 -32.93 18.56
C ILE A 348 10.17 -32.00 18.74
N ASP A 349 10.44 -31.55 19.96
CA ASP A 349 11.55 -30.64 20.27
C ASP A 349 12.91 -31.30 20.00
N GLU A 350 13.06 -32.60 20.34
CA GLU A 350 14.25 -33.38 19.99
C GLU A 350 14.44 -33.50 18.48
N ALA A 351 13.36 -33.75 17.73
CA ALA A 351 13.41 -33.88 16.28
C ALA A 351 13.72 -32.54 15.59
N LEU A 352 13.17 -31.42 16.07
CA LEU A 352 13.48 -30.07 15.59
C LEU A 352 14.94 -29.68 15.88
N ASN A 353 15.47 -30.02 17.05
CA ASN A 353 16.87 -29.78 17.37
C ASN A 353 17.82 -30.58 16.48
N ARG A 354 17.49 -31.85 16.18
CA ARG A 354 18.26 -32.66 15.22
C ARG A 354 18.17 -32.09 13.81
N GLN A 355 17.02 -31.56 13.41
CA GLN A 355 16.83 -30.89 12.12
C GLN A 355 17.76 -29.68 11.97
N ARG A 356 17.87 -28.84 13.02
CA ARG A 356 18.73 -27.64 13.05
C ARG A 356 20.22 -27.96 12.88
N VAL A 357 20.65 -29.14 13.34
CA VAL A 357 22.06 -29.57 13.32
C VAL A 357 22.40 -30.39 12.08
N GLY A 358 21.46 -31.19 11.56
CA GLY A 358 21.72 -32.18 10.51
C GLY A 358 21.19 -31.84 9.12
N GLY A 359 20.25 -30.90 8.98
CA GLY A 359 19.59 -30.59 7.71
C GLY A 359 18.73 -31.76 7.20
N GLY A 360 17.43 -31.71 7.42
CA GLY A 360 16.49 -32.76 7.00
C GLY A 360 15.04 -32.33 7.18
N ARG A 361 14.08 -33.20 6.85
CA ARG A 361 12.66 -32.97 7.13
C ARG A 361 12.33 -33.49 8.52
N LEU A 362 11.45 -32.78 9.23
CA LEU A 362 10.99 -33.17 10.58
C LEU A 362 10.34 -34.56 10.53
N GLU A 363 9.55 -34.78 9.48
CA GLU A 363 8.84 -36.04 9.23
C GLU A 363 9.79 -37.24 9.14
N ASP A 364 10.86 -37.12 8.36
CA ASP A 364 11.84 -38.19 8.16
C ASP A 364 12.54 -38.54 9.48
N THR A 365 12.83 -37.52 10.30
CA THR A 365 13.48 -37.68 11.61
C THR A 365 12.57 -38.41 12.60
N LEU A 366 11.27 -38.10 12.60
CA LEU A 366 10.28 -38.74 13.47
C LEU A 366 9.99 -40.19 13.04
N VAL A 367 9.98 -40.47 11.74
CA VAL A 367 9.83 -41.85 11.22
C VAL A 367 11.09 -42.67 11.47
N GLN A 368 12.28 -42.14 11.16
CA GLN A 368 13.56 -42.84 11.35
C GLN A 368 13.87 -43.13 12.81
N SER A 369 13.45 -42.24 13.73
CA SER A 369 13.58 -42.46 15.18
C SER A 369 12.56 -43.47 15.73
N GLY A 370 11.65 -43.97 14.89
CA GLY A 370 10.62 -44.94 15.27
C GLY A 370 9.51 -44.37 16.15
N LYS A 371 9.44 -43.04 16.29
CA LYS A 371 8.46 -42.33 17.12
C LYS A 371 7.08 -42.28 16.46
N ILE A 372 7.04 -42.24 15.13
CA ILE A 372 5.80 -42.36 14.34
C ILE A 372 5.96 -43.40 13.24
N SER A 373 4.86 -44.05 12.87
CA SER A 373 4.81 -44.94 11.70
C SER A 373 4.53 -44.12 10.43
N PRO A 374 4.91 -44.62 9.25
CA PRO A 374 4.54 -44.00 7.98
C PRO A 374 3.01 -43.79 7.82
N SER A 375 2.19 -44.69 8.37
CA SER A 375 0.73 -44.58 8.36
C SER A 375 0.19 -43.48 9.29
N MET A 376 0.80 -43.30 10.48
CA MET A 376 0.47 -42.21 11.39
C MET A 376 0.82 -40.85 10.80
N LEU A 377 1.98 -40.77 10.12
CA LEU A 377 2.39 -39.58 9.39
C LEU A 377 1.42 -39.25 8.25
N ALA A 378 1.09 -40.23 7.41
CA ALA A 378 0.18 -40.04 6.29
C ALA A 378 -1.23 -39.59 6.74
N ARG A 379 -1.74 -40.15 7.83
CA ARG A 379 -3.02 -39.72 8.42
C ARG A 379 -2.98 -38.28 8.94
N SER A 380 -1.90 -37.91 9.60
CA SER A 380 -1.72 -36.56 10.13
C SER A 380 -1.61 -35.53 9.00
N LEU A 381 -0.92 -35.87 7.91
CA LEU A 381 -0.80 -35.04 6.72
C LEU A 381 -2.16 -34.89 5.99
N ALA A 382 -2.92 -35.97 5.84
CA ALA A 382 -4.26 -35.92 5.27
C ALA A 382 -5.16 -34.99 6.07
N MET A 383 -5.15 -35.09 7.40
CA MET A 383 -5.91 -34.21 8.30
C MET A 383 -5.47 -32.75 8.18
N GLN A 384 -4.16 -32.49 8.11
CA GLN A 384 -3.61 -31.14 7.93
C GLN A 384 -4.09 -30.49 6.62
N LEU A 385 -4.23 -31.28 5.57
CA LEU A 385 -4.61 -30.83 4.23
C LEU A 385 -6.13 -30.92 3.98
N GLY A 386 -6.91 -31.35 4.96
CA GLY A 386 -8.37 -31.50 4.84
C GLY A 386 -8.82 -32.68 3.98
N PHE A 387 -7.97 -33.67 3.74
CA PHE A 387 -8.29 -34.89 2.99
C PHE A 387 -8.68 -36.06 3.91
N GLU A 388 -9.51 -36.96 3.41
CA GLU A 388 -9.85 -38.22 4.08
C GLU A 388 -8.65 -39.19 3.99
N PHE A 389 -8.20 -39.72 5.13
CA PHE A 389 -7.18 -40.78 5.16
C PHE A 389 -7.84 -42.14 4.93
N ILE A 390 -7.32 -42.91 3.98
CA ILE A 390 -7.86 -44.21 3.61
C ILE A 390 -6.90 -45.30 4.04
N ASP A 391 -7.40 -46.21 4.90
CA ASP A 391 -6.65 -47.39 5.34
C ASP A 391 -6.72 -48.48 4.28
N GLU A 392 -5.55 -48.92 3.81
CA GLU A 392 -5.37 -49.97 2.81
C GLU A 392 -6.01 -51.31 3.21
N ASN A 393 -6.23 -51.56 4.50
CA ASN A 393 -6.78 -52.82 4.99
C ASN A 393 -8.31 -52.88 5.02
N ASN A 394 -9.01 -51.75 4.87
CA ASN A 394 -10.46 -51.68 5.11
C ASN A 394 -11.25 -50.99 3.99
N PHE A 395 -10.71 -50.92 2.78
CA PHE A 395 -11.35 -50.23 1.66
C PHE A 395 -11.74 -51.19 0.52
N LYS A 396 -12.97 -51.03 -0.01
CA LYS A 396 -13.44 -51.75 -1.20
C LYS A 396 -13.37 -50.84 -2.42
N VAL A 397 -12.53 -51.21 -3.38
CA VAL A 397 -12.39 -50.51 -4.65
C VAL A 397 -13.53 -50.91 -5.59
N ASP A 398 -14.16 -49.92 -6.22
CA ASP A 398 -15.11 -50.11 -7.31
C ASP A 398 -14.35 -50.45 -8.60
N PRO A 399 -14.53 -51.67 -9.17
CA PRO A 399 -13.85 -52.05 -10.40
C PRO A 399 -14.12 -51.10 -11.56
N TYR A 400 -15.29 -50.45 -11.60
CA TYR A 400 -15.60 -49.49 -12.65
C TYR A 400 -14.75 -48.21 -12.52
N ALA A 401 -14.55 -47.71 -11.30
CA ALA A 401 -13.74 -46.51 -11.05
C ALA A 401 -12.27 -46.69 -11.50
N VAL A 402 -11.72 -47.90 -11.33
CA VAL A 402 -10.35 -48.23 -11.77
C VAL A 402 -10.19 -48.08 -13.29
N THR A 403 -11.25 -48.34 -14.07
CA THR A 403 -11.19 -48.23 -15.53
C THR A 403 -11.19 -46.80 -16.05
N LEU A 404 -11.49 -45.81 -15.21
CA LEU A 404 -11.58 -44.40 -15.60
C LEU A 404 -10.22 -43.73 -15.72
N VAL A 405 -9.19 -44.24 -15.04
CA VAL A 405 -7.83 -43.67 -15.09
C VAL A 405 -6.89 -44.69 -15.75
N PRO A 406 -6.18 -44.32 -16.84
CA PRO A 406 -5.20 -45.20 -17.45
C PRO A 406 -4.12 -45.64 -16.46
N GLU A 407 -3.70 -46.90 -16.52
CA GLU A 407 -2.69 -47.48 -15.61
C GLU A 407 -1.39 -46.67 -15.60
N ALA A 408 -0.97 -46.15 -16.76
CA ALA A 408 0.23 -45.33 -16.88
C ALA A 408 0.11 -44.03 -16.06
N THR A 409 -1.06 -43.39 -16.07
CA THR A 409 -1.35 -42.17 -15.29
C THR A 409 -1.42 -42.49 -13.80
N ALA A 410 -2.12 -43.56 -13.43
CA ALA A 410 -2.23 -44.03 -12.05
C ALA A 410 -0.85 -44.31 -11.44
N ARG A 411 0.03 -45.02 -12.17
CA ARG A 411 1.42 -45.28 -11.74
C ARG A 411 2.28 -44.02 -11.69
N ARG A 412 2.12 -43.11 -12.66
CA ARG A 412 2.92 -41.88 -12.73
C ARG A 412 2.72 -40.99 -11.51
N TYR A 413 1.50 -40.96 -10.98
CA TYR A 413 1.11 -40.07 -9.88
C TYR A 413 0.91 -40.80 -8.54
N ASP A 414 1.30 -42.07 -8.43
CA ASP A 414 1.05 -42.90 -7.25
C ASP A 414 -0.42 -42.77 -6.78
N ALA A 415 -1.34 -42.90 -7.74
CA ALA A 415 -2.76 -42.64 -7.59
C ALA A 415 -3.59 -43.89 -7.85
N MET A 416 -4.61 -44.11 -7.02
CA MET A 416 -5.52 -45.26 -7.10
C MET A 416 -6.97 -44.78 -7.12
N PRO A 417 -7.68 -44.90 -8.26
CA PRO A 417 -9.11 -44.63 -8.32
C PRO A 417 -9.87 -45.61 -7.44
N LEU A 418 -10.79 -45.10 -6.64
CA LEU A 418 -11.43 -45.86 -5.58
C LEU A 418 -12.91 -46.11 -5.85
N ARG A 419 -13.67 -45.05 -6.13
CA ARG A 419 -15.12 -45.11 -6.33
C ARG A 419 -15.64 -43.85 -6.99
N LEU A 420 -16.85 -43.93 -7.53
CA LEU A 420 -17.61 -42.77 -7.96
C LEU A 420 -18.55 -42.30 -6.84
N GLN A 421 -18.75 -40.98 -6.76
CA GLN A 421 -19.74 -40.30 -5.92
C GLN A 421 -20.64 -39.40 -6.78
N ASN A 422 -21.76 -38.96 -6.20
CA ASN A 422 -22.72 -38.04 -6.82
C ASN A 422 -23.17 -38.49 -8.21
N ASP A 423 -23.76 -39.69 -8.30
CA ASP A 423 -24.28 -40.29 -9.54
C ASP A 423 -23.25 -40.32 -10.69
N GLY A 424 -21.99 -40.63 -10.37
CA GLY A 424 -20.93 -40.78 -11.36
C GLY A 424 -20.16 -39.51 -11.72
N LYS A 425 -20.44 -38.38 -11.06
CA LYS A 425 -19.81 -37.08 -11.37
C LYS A 425 -18.50 -36.82 -10.66
N ILE A 426 -18.23 -37.52 -9.56
CA ILE A 426 -17.02 -37.30 -8.76
C ILE A 426 -16.25 -38.60 -8.67
N LEU A 427 -15.04 -38.65 -9.22
CA LEU A 427 -14.11 -39.74 -9.02
C LEU A 427 -13.29 -39.50 -7.75
N VAL A 428 -13.38 -40.43 -6.81
CA VAL A 428 -12.55 -40.44 -5.60
C VAL A 428 -11.27 -41.19 -5.92
N VAL A 429 -10.12 -40.55 -5.69
CA VAL A 429 -8.80 -41.11 -5.95
C VAL A 429 -7.96 -41.02 -4.68
N ALA A 430 -7.36 -42.14 -4.26
CA ALA A 430 -6.32 -42.12 -3.23
C ALA A 430 -4.99 -41.76 -3.89
N MET A 431 -4.22 -40.87 -3.25
CA MET A 431 -2.94 -40.41 -3.77
C MET A 431 -1.89 -40.36 -2.68
N LYS A 432 -0.63 -40.60 -3.05
CA LYS A 432 0.51 -40.43 -2.14
C LYS A 432 0.84 -38.96 -1.84
N ASP A 433 0.77 -38.08 -2.83
CA ASP A 433 0.85 -36.62 -2.64
C ASP A 433 -0.36 -35.93 -3.29
N PRO A 434 -1.39 -35.56 -2.50
CA PRO A 434 -2.60 -34.95 -3.03
C PRO A 434 -2.41 -33.50 -3.50
N ARG A 435 -1.23 -32.91 -3.30
CA ARG A 435 -0.91 -31.53 -3.75
C ARG A 435 -0.27 -31.48 -5.13
N HIS A 436 -0.11 -32.63 -5.79
CA HIS A 436 0.53 -32.69 -7.09
C HIS A 436 -0.38 -32.06 -8.16
N VAL A 437 -0.16 -30.77 -8.46
CA VAL A 437 -1.03 -29.94 -9.31
C VAL A 437 -1.32 -30.57 -10.68
N PHE A 438 -0.32 -31.20 -11.32
CA PHE A 438 -0.49 -31.83 -12.64
C PHE A 438 -1.29 -33.15 -12.61
N ALA A 439 -1.54 -33.72 -11.43
CA ALA A 439 -2.27 -34.97 -11.32
C ALA A 439 -3.78 -34.78 -11.56
N LEU A 440 -4.32 -33.59 -11.25
CA LEU A 440 -5.73 -33.27 -11.47
C LEU A 440 -6.04 -33.14 -12.97
N ASP A 441 -5.19 -32.45 -13.72
CA ASP A 441 -5.38 -32.24 -15.16
C ASP A 441 -5.19 -33.53 -15.99
N ASP A 442 -4.28 -34.41 -15.59
CA ASP A 442 -4.00 -35.67 -16.31
C ASP A 442 -5.00 -36.81 -15.98
N MET A 443 -5.84 -36.64 -14.96
CA MET A 443 -6.84 -37.65 -14.51
C MET A 443 -8.31 -37.26 -14.78
N LEU A 444 -8.56 -36.03 -15.25
CA LEU A 444 -9.82 -35.57 -15.82
C LEU A 444 -9.99 -36.08 -17.26
#